data_AF-A0A842XH14-F1
#
_entry.id   AF-A0A842XH14-F1
#
_cell.length_a   1.000
_cell.length_b   1.000
_cell.length_c   1.000
_cell.angle_alpha   90.00
_cell.angle_beta   90.00
_cell.angle_gamma   90.00
#
_symmetry.space_group_name_H-M   'P 1'
#
loop_
_entity.id
_entity.type
_entity.pdbx_description
1 polymer ?
#
loop_
_entity_poly.entity_id
_entity_poly.type
_entity_poly.pdbx_seq_one_letter_code
_entity_poly.pdbx_strand_id
1 'polypeptide(L)'
;MEALLSIYLLNLLVTLAMFLVLVFRAWIELKNFRMIWKELEWRRTYETVGKILKAEKDLFTKVEGGEELYEMLCEMFKAEGQ
;
A
#
# COMPACT_ATOMS: atom_id res chain seq x y z
N MET A 1 -15.60 28.39 -44.16
CA MET A 1 -16.15 27.30 -43.34
C MET A 1 -15.08 26.30 -42.91
N GLU A 2 -14.26 25.78 -43.83
CA GLU A 2 -13.22 24.79 -43.48
C GLU A 2 -12.15 25.30 -42.50
N ALA A 3 -11.70 26.55 -42.66
CA ALA A 3 -10.73 27.14 -41.74
C ALA A 3 -11.26 27.36 -40.31
N LEU A 4 -12.59 27.54 -40.15
CA LEU A 4 -13.21 27.63 -38.83
C LEU A 4 -13.32 26.24 -38.20
N LEU A 5 -13.75 25.24 -38.99
CA LEU A 5 -13.83 23.85 -38.55
C LEU A 5 -12.47 23.32 -38.07
N SER A 6 -11.38 23.62 -38.77
CA SER A 6 -10.04 23.20 -38.36
C SER A 6 -9.62 23.80 -37.01
N ILE A 7 -9.94 25.07 -36.75
CA ILE A 7 -9.66 25.72 -35.46
C ILE A 7 -10.47 25.08 -34.32
N TYR A 8 -11.77 24.80 -34.54
CA TYR A 8 -12.59 24.11 -33.53
C TYR A 8 -12.09 22.68 -33.23
N LEU A 9 -11.70 21.93 -34.27
CA LEU A 9 -11.13 20.59 -34.12
C LEU A 9 -9.78 20.63 -33.38
N LEU A 10 -8.93 21.61 -33.68
CA LEU A 10 -7.67 21.79 -32.98
C LEU A 10 -7.88 22.09 -31.49
N ASN A 11 -8.82 22.98 -31.16
CA ASN A 11 -9.16 23.29 -29.77
C ASN A 11 -9.70 22.07 -29.02
N LEU A 12 -10.57 21.28 -29.68
CA LEU A 12 -11.07 20.03 -29.12
C LEU A 12 -9.92 19.05 -28.83
N LEU A 13 -8.99 18.88 -29.78
CA LEU A 13 -7.80 18.03 -29.60
C LEU A 13 -6.91 18.50 -28.45
N VAL A 14 -6.67 19.81 -28.33
CA VAL A 14 -5.89 20.38 -27.23
C VAL A 14 -6.58 20.16 -25.89
N THR A 15 -7.90 20.31 -25.85
CA THR A 15 -8.70 20.08 -24.63
C THR A 15 -8.65 18.61 -24.21
N LEU A 16 -8.79 17.68 -25.17
CA LEU A 16 -8.64 16.24 -24.92
C LEU A 16 -7.22 15.90 -24.44
N ALA A 17 -6.20 16.48 -25.05
CA ALA A 17 -4.81 16.27 -24.62
C ALA A 17 -4.58 16.75 -23.19
N MET A 18 -5.09 17.94 -22.82
CA MET A 18 -5.02 18.46 -21.45
C MET A 18 -5.73 17.51 -20.48
N PHE A 19 -6.91 17.00 -20.83
CA PHE A 19 -7.64 16.05 -19.99
C PHE A 19 -6.89 14.73 -19.80
N LEU A 20 -6.31 14.17 -20.86
CA LEU A 20 -5.50 12.95 -20.80
C LEU A 20 -4.30 13.11 -19.86
N VAL A 21 -3.62 14.27 -19.90
CA VAL A 21 -2.52 14.57 -18.98
C VAL A 21 -3.00 14.58 -17.52
N LEU A 22 -4.15 15.18 -17.23
CA LEU A 22 -4.71 15.21 -15.87
C LEU A 22 -5.08 13.81 -15.38
N VAL A 23 -5.74 13.01 -16.22
CA VAL A 23 -6.09 11.61 -15.90
C VAL A 23 -4.82 10.80 -15.62
N PHE A 24 -3.78 10.97 -16.44
CA PHE A 24 -2.52 10.25 -16.24
C PHE A 24 -1.82 10.66 -14.94
N ARG A 25 -1.81 11.95 -14.59
CA ARG A 25 -1.28 12.43 -13.30
C ARG A 25 -2.03 11.82 -12.12
N ALA A 26 -3.36 11.87 -12.16
CA ALA A 26 -4.21 11.29 -11.11
C ALA A 26 -4.02 9.76 -11.00
N TRP A 27 -3.81 9.07 -12.13
CA TRP A 27 -3.55 7.63 -12.15
C TRP A 27 -2.24 7.26 -11.47
N ILE A 28 -1.16 8.00 -11.77
CA ILE A 28 0.14 7.81 -11.12
C ILE A 28 0.03 8.08 -9.62
N GLU A 29 -0.64 9.16 -9.24
CA GLU A 29 -0.85 9.52 -7.84
C GLU A 29 -1.62 8.42 -7.10
N LEU A 30 -2.68 7.88 -7.68
CA LEU A 30 -3.44 6.77 -7.11
C LEU A 30 -2.59 5.49 -6.97
N LYS A 31 -1.75 5.17 -7.96
CA LYS A 31 -0.83 4.03 -7.90
C LYS A 31 0.19 4.21 -6.77
N ASN A 32 0.72 5.42 -6.59
CA ASN A 32 1.66 5.74 -5.53
C ASN A 32 1.01 5.64 -4.14
N PHE A 33 -0.17 6.23 -3.97
CA PHE A 33 -0.93 6.14 -2.73
C PHE A 33 -1.24 4.69 -2.33
N ARG A 34 -1.62 3.83 -3.29
CA ARG A 34 -1.87 2.42 -3.02
C ARG A 34 -0.64 1.68 -2.50
N MET A 35 0.54 1.99 -3.06
CA MET A 35 1.80 1.39 -2.60
C MET A 35 2.14 1.83 -1.17
N ILE A 36 2.09 3.15 -0.92
CA ILE A 36 2.34 3.72 0.42
C ILE A 36 1.35 3.17 1.44
N TRP A 37 0.07 3.04 1.08
CA TRP A 37 -0.96 2.51 1.95
C TRP A 37 -0.71 1.05 2.34
N LYS A 38 -0.29 0.21 1.38
CA LYS A 38 0.04 -1.19 1.64
C LYS A 38 1.23 -1.34 2.59
N GLU A 39 2.24 -0.48 2.46
CA GLU A 39 3.36 -0.44 3.42
C GLU A 39 2.92 0.03 4.81
N LEU A 40 2.00 1.00 4.87
CA LEU A 40 1.47 1.52 6.13
C LEU A 40 0.65 0.46 6.87
N GLU A 41 -0.22 -0.27 6.15
CA GLU A 41 -0.98 -1.40 6.68
C GLU A 41 -0.03 -2.49 7.18
N TRP A 42 1.00 -2.83 6.40
CA TRP A 42 2.00 -3.82 6.81
C TRP A 42 2.69 -3.44 8.12
N ARG A 43 3.11 -2.18 8.27
CA ARG A 43 3.71 -1.67 9.52
C ARG A 43 2.73 -1.74 10.70
N ARG A 44 1.48 -1.36 10.50
CA ARG A 44 0.44 -1.39 11.55
C ARG A 44 0.11 -2.81 11.98
N THR A 45 0.00 -3.74 11.04
CA THR A 45 -0.22 -5.16 11.33
C THR A 45 0.97 -5.75 12.06
N TYR A 46 2.20 -5.49 11.62
CA TYR A 46 3.43 -5.94 12.30
C TYR A 46 3.50 -5.46 13.76
N GLU A 47 3.25 -4.17 14.00
CA GLU A 47 3.30 -3.61 15.36
C GLU A 47 2.21 -4.21 16.27
N THR A 48 1.01 -4.42 15.74
CA THR A 48 -0.11 -4.99 16.51
C THR A 48 0.15 -6.47 16.82
N VAL A 49 0.61 -7.23 15.84
CA VAL A 49 0.94 -8.66 16.01
C VAL A 49 2.10 -8.83 16.98
N GLY A 50 3.14 -8.00 16.92
CA GLY A 50 4.25 -8.04 17.88
C GLY A 50 3.81 -7.81 19.33
N LYS A 51 2.85 -6.89 19.57
CA LYS A 51 2.28 -6.67 20.90
C LYS A 51 1.45 -7.85 21.39
N ILE A 52 0.65 -8.46 20.51
CA ILE A 52 -0.15 -9.65 20.83
C ILE A 52 0.77 -10.84 21.13
N LEU A 53 1.78 -11.07 20.28
CA LEU A 53 2.74 -12.16 20.45
C LEU A 53 3.46 -12.04 21.80
N LYS A 54 3.92 -10.84 22.17
CA LYS A 54 4.57 -10.58 23.48
C LYS A 54 3.61 -10.82 24.66
N ALA A 55 2.33 -10.52 24.50
CA ALA A 55 1.31 -10.74 25.54
C ALA A 55 0.90 -12.22 25.68
N GLU A 56 0.87 -12.98 24.59
CA GLU A 56 0.48 -14.39 24.58
C GLU A 56 1.66 -15.37 24.70
N LYS A 57 2.88 -14.87 24.93
CA LYS A 57 4.09 -15.69 25.11
C LYS A 57 3.88 -16.83 26.11
N ASP A 58 3.20 -16.56 27.23
CA ASP A 58 2.90 -17.55 28.28
C ASP A 58 1.91 -18.65 27.84
N LEU A 59 1.12 -18.37 26.81
CA LEU A 59 0.15 -19.31 26.25
C LEU A 59 0.83 -20.25 25.23
N PHE A 60 1.77 -19.72 24.45
CA PHE A 60 2.58 -20.50 23.52
C PHE A 60 3.56 -21.44 24.22
N THR A 61 4.19 -21.02 25.33
CA THR A 61 5.11 -21.88 26.09
C THR A 61 4.43 -23.05 26.82
N LYS A 62 3.09 -23.05 26.93
CA LYS A 62 2.30 -24.14 27.53
C LYS A 62 1.87 -25.23 26.54
N VAL A 63 2.11 -25.03 25.25
CA VAL A 63 1.76 -25.97 24.18
C VAL A 63 3.02 -26.74 23.77
N GLU A 64 2.93 -28.07 23.59
CA GLU A 64 4.04 -28.87 23.05
C GLU A 64 4.45 -28.36 21.66
N GLY A 65 5.72 -27.98 21.50
CA GLY A 65 6.25 -27.36 20.27
C GLY A 65 5.88 -25.88 20.09
N GLY A 66 5.19 -25.27 21.05
CA GLY A 66 4.78 -23.86 20.98
C GLY A 66 5.92 -22.86 21.11
N GLU A 67 7.08 -23.27 21.64
CA GLU A 67 8.28 -22.44 21.74
C GLU A 67 8.93 -22.20 20.35
N GLU A 68 9.02 -23.24 19.51
CA GLU A 68 9.50 -23.12 18.12
C GLU A 68 8.53 -22.29 17.27
N LEU A 69 7.21 -22.46 17.48
CA LEU A 69 6.19 -21.65 16.81
C LEU A 69 6.29 -20.18 17.22
N TYR A 70 6.53 -19.91 18.50
CA TYR A 70 6.71 -18.55 19.02
C TYR A 70 7.96 -17.89 18.43
N GLU A 71 9.09 -18.60 18.38
CA GLU A 71 10.36 -18.13 17.80
C GLU A 71 10.21 -17.83 16.30
N MET A 72 9.57 -18.74 15.55
CA MET A 72 9.31 -18.55 14.12
C MET A 72 8.39 -17.34 13.85
N LEU A 73 7.37 -17.13 14.68
CA LEU A 73 6.50 -15.95 14.58
C LEU A 73 7.25 -14.67 14.97
N CYS A 74 8.12 -14.71 15.98
CA CYS A 74 8.98 -13.60 16.38
C CYS A 74 9.92 -13.16 15.24
N GLU A 75 10.58 -14.11 14.57
CA GLU A 75 11.43 -13.83 13.40
C GLU A 75 10.62 -13.26 12.23
N MET A 76 9.48 -13.88 11.91
CA MET A 76 8.64 -13.49 10.77
C MET A 76 8.10 -12.05 10.92
N PHE A 77 7.74 -11.67 12.16
CA PHE A 77 7.25 -10.34 12.48
C PHE A 77 8.35 -9.35 12.89
N LYS A 78 9.63 -9.75 12.87
CA LYS A 78 10.76 -8.96 13.41
C LYS A 78 10.42 -8.36 14.78
N ALA A 79 9.70 -9.11 15.61
CA ALA A 79 9.29 -8.68 16.94
C ALA A 79 10.46 -8.76 17.93
N GLU A 80 11.61 -9.28 17.50
CA GLU A 80 12.84 -9.36 18.29
C GLU A 80 13.62 -8.07 18.22
N GLY A 81 13.67 -7.36 19.36
CA GLY A 81 14.60 -6.26 19.58
C GLY A 81 14.02 -4.92 20.04
N GLN A 82 13.03 -4.93 20.96
CA GLN A 82 12.85 -3.90 22.00
C GLN A 82 12.38 -4.52 23.32
#